data_AF-A0AAE1D489-F1
#
_entry.id   AF-A0AAE1D489-F1
#
_cell.length_a   1.000
_cell.length_b   1.000
_cell.length_c   1.000
_cell.angle_alpha   90.00
_cell.angle_beta   90.00
_cell.angle_gamma   90.00
#
_symmetry.space_group_name_H-M   'P 1'
#
loop_
_entity.id
_entity.type
_entity.pdbx_description
1 polymer ?
#
loop_
_entity_poly.entity_id
_entity_poly.type
_entity_poly.pdbx_seq_one_letter_code
_entity_poly.pdbx_strand_id
1 'polypeptide(L)'
;MPKQARDKEQLLDKYKSTLDEEIIPRLGKLFYNISIEPITVQAVERDGPYGSYGLGTFYVNLKEADKRSTFTIKPLTLHEAYPGHHYQDCYSQHFDIPLYRAKPLMGRLYSVPFHFPVYTAYAEGWALYAEYLGEEMGLYDGPYDLFGRYVSEIFRACRLVVDSGIHAFNWNRTQAIDFLRGYSDFPESQLEAEVDRYITAPGQACAYKVGEIKIRHMREKTQNSLGPLFDIREFHHQILQVGYVPLDILQEVVDDWVHTLLYPTTTKPAATKKVSGVTSQYGKLRRLIKRIHSVSENIFGTLSKKVSGDFHGDFWI
;
A
#
# COMPACT_ATOMS: atom_id res chain seq x y z
N MET A 1 -19.91 -10.00 23.71
CA MET A 1 -18.54 -9.55 24.03
C MET A 1 -17.66 -9.75 22.81
N PRO A 2 -16.81 -8.78 22.44
CA PRO A 2 -15.87 -8.94 21.33
C PRO A 2 -14.95 -10.13 21.60
N LYS A 3 -14.72 -10.99 20.59
CA LYS A 3 -13.80 -12.12 20.71
C LYS A 3 -12.37 -11.58 20.59
N GLN A 4 -11.68 -11.45 21.70
CA GLN A 4 -10.23 -11.22 21.73
C GLN A 4 -9.49 -12.50 21.36
N ALA A 5 -8.41 -12.39 20.60
CA ALA A 5 -7.54 -13.53 20.36
C ALA A 5 -6.73 -13.80 21.64
N ARG A 6 -6.91 -14.97 22.25
CA ARG A 6 -6.22 -15.30 23.51
C ARG A 6 -4.80 -15.83 23.30
N ASP A 7 -4.45 -16.17 22.07
CA ASP A 7 -3.19 -16.80 21.69
C ASP A 7 -2.64 -16.19 20.38
N LYS A 8 -1.33 -15.97 20.35
CA LYS A 8 -0.58 -15.33 19.24
C LYS A 8 -0.63 -16.20 17.98
N GLU A 9 -0.50 -17.52 18.14
CA GLU A 9 -0.53 -18.48 17.04
C GLU A 9 -1.92 -18.53 16.40
N GLN A 10 -2.97 -18.65 17.22
CA GLN A 10 -4.36 -18.58 16.75
C GLN A 10 -4.68 -17.29 15.99
N LEU A 11 -4.17 -16.14 16.44
CA LEU A 11 -4.36 -14.88 15.73
C LEU A 11 -3.70 -14.89 14.36
N LEU A 12 -2.45 -15.35 14.27
CA LEU A 12 -1.73 -15.45 13.00
C LEU A 12 -2.42 -16.42 12.03
N ASP A 13 -2.87 -17.57 12.52
CA ASP A 13 -3.59 -18.55 11.70
C ASP A 13 -4.96 -18.04 11.26
N LYS A 14 -5.61 -17.18 12.06
CA LYS A 14 -6.82 -16.50 11.62
C LYS A 14 -6.56 -15.54 10.46
N TYR A 15 -5.42 -14.85 10.43
CA TYR A 15 -5.02 -14.04 9.26
C TYR A 15 -4.83 -14.91 8.01
N LYS A 16 -4.08 -16.02 8.13
CA LYS A 16 -3.80 -16.95 7.02
C LYS A 16 -5.09 -17.57 6.47
N SER A 17 -5.92 -18.15 7.35
CA SER A 17 -7.20 -18.75 6.93
C SER A 17 -8.16 -17.73 6.31
N THR A 18 -8.26 -16.52 6.87
CA THR A 18 -9.07 -15.45 6.25
C THR A 18 -8.58 -15.11 4.84
N LEU A 19 -7.27 -15.09 4.62
CA LEU A 19 -6.70 -14.84 3.31
C LEU A 19 -7.02 -15.98 2.33
N ASP A 20 -6.67 -17.21 2.68
CA ASP A 20 -6.68 -18.36 1.78
C ASP A 20 -8.09 -18.92 1.55
N GLU A 21 -8.93 -18.94 2.59
CA GLU A 21 -10.24 -19.58 2.56
C GLU A 21 -11.37 -18.58 2.25
N GLU A 22 -11.22 -17.32 2.66
CA GLU A 22 -12.26 -16.31 2.48
C GLU A 22 -11.97 -15.36 1.31
N ILE A 23 -10.81 -14.73 1.27
CA ILE A 23 -10.50 -13.63 0.33
C ILE A 23 -10.12 -14.12 -1.07
N ILE A 24 -9.06 -14.92 -1.19
CA ILE A 24 -8.52 -15.36 -2.49
C ILE A 24 -9.60 -16.01 -3.39
N PRO A 25 -10.47 -16.91 -2.89
CA PRO A 25 -11.50 -17.55 -3.71
C PRO A 25 -12.52 -16.57 -4.30
N ARG A 26 -12.65 -15.36 -3.73
CA ARG A 26 -13.62 -14.34 -4.16
C ARG A 26 -13.01 -13.29 -5.09
N LEU A 27 -11.69 -13.26 -5.31
CA LEU A 27 -11.03 -12.25 -6.14
C LEU A 27 -11.57 -12.19 -7.58
N GLY A 28 -11.86 -13.36 -8.17
CA GLY A 28 -12.39 -13.46 -9.52
C GLY A 28 -13.73 -12.76 -9.75
N LYS A 29 -14.43 -12.33 -8.68
CA LYS A 29 -15.63 -11.49 -8.83
C LYS A 29 -15.31 -10.11 -9.40
N LEU A 30 -14.20 -9.51 -8.95
CA LEU A 30 -13.88 -8.11 -9.18
C LEU A 30 -12.60 -7.87 -9.99
N PHE A 31 -11.81 -8.92 -10.25
CA PHE A 31 -10.52 -8.79 -10.93
C PHE A 31 -10.37 -9.81 -12.06
N TYR A 32 -9.55 -9.47 -13.05
CA TYR A 32 -9.10 -10.46 -14.03
C TYR A 32 -8.25 -11.54 -13.36
N ASN A 33 -8.31 -12.74 -13.93
CA ASN A 33 -7.48 -13.86 -13.48
C ASN A 33 -6.05 -13.69 -13.98
N ILE A 34 -5.21 -13.07 -13.15
CA ILE A 34 -3.77 -12.85 -13.41
C ILE A 34 -3.00 -13.58 -12.30
N SER A 35 -1.93 -14.26 -12.69
CA SER A 35 -1.06 -14.99 -11.77
C SER A 35 -0.24 -14.02 -10.93
N ILE A 36 -0.61 -13.83 -9.66
CA ILE A 36 0.12 -12.96 -8.75
C ILE A 36 1.03 -13.81 -7.85
N GLU A 37 2.27 -13.37 -7.65
CA GLU A 37 3.19 -14.01 -6.71
C GLU A 37 2.52 -14.19 -5.34
N PRO A 38 2.67 -15.35 -4.67
CA PRO A 38 2.03 -15.58 -3.39
C PRO A 38 2.62 -14.66 -2.30
N ILE A 39 1.77 -14.19 -1.39
CA ILE A 39 2.20 -13.40 -0.24
C ILE A 39 2.69 -14.32 0.90
N THR A 40 3.69 -13.86 1.64
CA THR A 40 4.08 -14.47 2.93
C THR A 40 3.36 -13.75 4.08
N VAL A 41 2.74 -14.48 5.01
CA VAL A 41 2.18 -13.91 6.25
C VAL A 41 3.08 -14.27 7.42
N GLN A 42 3.68 -13.26 8.06
CA GLN A 42 4.69 -13.46 9.11
C GLN A 42 4.36 -12.66 10.37
N ALA A 43 4.61 -13.26 11.54
CA ALA A 43 4.51 -12.56 12.82
C ALA A 43 5.71 -11.62 13.06
N VAL A 44 5.43 -10.47 13.66
CA VAL A 44 6.43 -9.56 14.23
C VAL A 44 5.97 -9.05 15.60
N GLU A 45 6.91 -8.62 16.43
CA GLU A 45 6.60 -7.97 17.70
C GLU A 45 7.40 -6.67 17.79
N ARG A 46 6.70 -5.54 17.64
CA ARG A 46 7.32 -4.21 17.64
C ARG A 46 6.32 -3.15 18.02
N ASP A 47 6.82 -1.97 18.34
CA ASP A 47 5.98 -0.76 18.41
C ASP A 47 5.46 -0.38 17.02
N GLY A 48 4.27 0.22 17.00
CA GLY A 48 3.62 0.67 15.78
C GLY A 48 2.42 -0.20 15.36
N PRO A 49 2.09 -0.22 14.06
CA PRO A 49 0.77 -0.68 13.61
C PRO A 49 0.57 -2.18 13.77
N TYR A 50 -0.71 -2.55 13.77
CA TYR A 50 -1.23 -3.92 13.83
C TYR A 50 -0.87 -4.82 12.65
N GLY A 51 -0.54 -4.21 11.51
CA GLY A 51 -0.11 -4.86 10.29
C GLY A 51 0.80 -3.94 9.50
N SER A 52 1.59 -4.51 8.61
CA SER A 52 2.25 -3.76 7.55
C SER A 52 2.64 -4.69 6.41
N TYR A 53 2.57 -4.18 5.19
CA TYR A 53 3.11 -4.84 4.02
C TYR A 53 4.52 -4.36 3.66
N GLY A 54 5.35 -5.28 3.18
CA GLY A 54 6.62 -4.94 2.54
C GLY A 54 7.27 -6.14 1.86
N LEU A 55 7.78 -5.94 0.64
CA LEU A 55 8.55 -6.93 -0.14
C LEU A 55 7.87 -8.32 -0.21
N GLY A 56 6.58 -8.36 -0.53
CA GLY A 56 5.82 -9.62 -0.64
C GLY A 56 5.46 -10.28 0.69
N THR A 57 5.65 -9.57 1.81
CA THR A 57 5.34 -10.06 3.15
C THR A 57 4.31 -9.17 3.83
N PHE A 58 3.23 -9.77 4.32
CA PHE A 58 2.31 -9.17 5.28
C PHE A 58 2.78 -9.53 6.70
N TYR A 59 3.31 -8.53 7.39
CA TYR A 59 3.73 -8.64 8.78
C TYR A 59 2.54 -8.37 9.71
N VAL A 60 2.16 -9.36 10.51
CA VAL A 60 1.13 -9.24 11.55
C VAL A 60 1.82 -8.93 12.88
N ASN A 61 1.50 -7.79 13.49
CA ASN A 61 2.06 -7.42 14.78
C ASN A 61 1.33 -8.14 15.92
N LEU A 62 2.07 -8.92 16.72
CA LEU A 62 1.57 -9.75 17.81
C LEU A 62 1.98 -9.24 19.20
N LYS A 63 2.62 -8.05 19.32
CA LYS A 63 3.11 -7.50 20.60
C LYS A 63 2.02 -7.42 21.69
N GLU A 64 0.78 -7.12 21.32
CA GLU A 64 -0.39 -7.07 22.23
C GLU A 64 -1.57 -7.86 21.65
N ALA A 65 -1.31 -9.08 21.18
CA ALA A 65 -2.31 -9.94 20.53
C ALA A 65 -3.56 -10.21 21.41
N ASP A 66 -3.37 -10.31 22.73
CA ASP A 66 -4.42 -10.54 23.73
C ASP A 66 -5.41 -9.37 23.85
N LYS A 67 -4.97 -8.15 23.54
CA LYS A 67 -5.81 -6.95 23.54
C LYS A 67 -6.50 -6.70 22.20
N ARG A 68 -6.21 -7.50 21.18
CA ARG A 68 -6.66 -7.25 19.81
C ARG A 68 -8.05 -7.79 19.55
N SER A 69 -8.92 -6.91 19.08
CA SER A 69 -10.21 -7.26 18.51
C SER A 69 -10.05 -8.03 17.19
N THR A 70 -10.78 -9.14 17.03
CA THR A 70 -10.69 -9.98 15.80
C THR A 70 -11.54 -9.48 14.64
N PHE A 71 -12.46 -8.53 14.85
CA PHE A 71 -13.33 -8.01 13.79
C PHE A 71 -12.57 -7.21 12.72
N THR A 72 -11.40 -6.64 13.05
CA THR A 72 -10.58 -5.89 12.07
C THR A 72 -9.68 -6.79 11.22
N ILE A 73 -9.73 -8.12 11.40
CA ILE A 73 -8.87 -9.05 10.65
C ILE A 73 -9.16 -8.96 9.15
N LYS A 74 -10.44 -9.10 8.74
CA LYS A 74 -10.84 -9.02 7.33
C LYS A 74 -10.41 -7.72 6.64
N PRO A 75 -10.77 -6.53 7.14
CA PRO A 75 -10.32 -5.28 6.50
C PRO A 75 -8.80 -5.17 6.48
N LEU A 76 -8.07 -5.52 7.54
CA LEU A 76 -6.62 -5.45 7.50
C LEU A 76 -5.99 -6.43 6.49
N THR A 77 -6.51 -7.65 6.36
CA THR A 77 -6.03 -8.61 5.36
C THR A 77 -6.31 -8.11 3.95
N LEU A 78 -7.48 -7.49 3.70
CA LEU A 78 -7.78 -6.86 2.42
C LEU A 78 -6.80 -5.72 2.10
N HIS A 79 -6.46 -4.93 3.11
CA HIS A 79 -5.55 -3.78 3.01
C HIS A 79 -4.12 -4.18 2.67
N GLU A 80 -3.54 -5.11 3.43
CA GLU A 80 -2.12 -5.44 3.33
C GLU A 80 -1.83 -6.50 2.25
N ALA A 81 -2.79 -7.38 1.97
CA ALA A 81 -2.60 -8.53 1.10
C ALA A 81 -3.41 -8.39 -0.20
N TYR A 82 -4.53 -9.09 -0.30
CA TYR A 82 -5.35 -9.15 -1.51
C TYR A 82 -6.72 -8.52 -1.26
N PRO A 83 -7.24 -7.65 -2.14
CA PRO A 83 -6.60 -7.08 -3.32
C PRO A 83 -5.80 -5.79 -3.03
N GLY A 84 -5.39 -5.53 -1.78
CA GLY A 84 -4.69 -4.31 -1.37
C GLY A 84 -3.21 -4.26 -1.80
N HIS A 85 -2.32 -3.89 -0.87
CA HIS A 85 -0.93 -3.52 -1.19
C HIS A 85 -0.16 -4.60 -1.97
N HIS A 86 -0.17 -5.85 -1.49
CA HIS A 86 0.54 -6.93 -2.17
C HIS A 86 0.04 -7.14 -3.59
N TYR A 87 -1.28 -7.16 -3.74
CA TYR A 87 -1.88 -7.32 -5.06
C TYR A 87 -1.54 -6.15 -5.98
N GLN A 88 -1.63 -4.91 -5.50
CA GLN A 88 -1.26 -3.70 -6.26
C GLN A 88 0.18 -3.75 -6.76
N ASP A 89 1.11 -4.07 -5.87
CA ASP A 89 2.54 -4.16 -6.18
C ASP A 89 2.82 -5.23 -7.23
N CYS A 90 2.29 -6.43 -7.03
CA CYS A 90 2.51 -7.53 -7.96
C CYS A 90 1.78 -7.32 -9.29
N TYR A 91 0.59 -6.72 -9.28
CA TYR A 91 -0.20 -6.50 -10.49
C TYR A 91 0.53 -5.60 -11.47
N SER A 92 1.04 -4.45 -11.02
CA SER A 92 1.76 -3.51 -11.88
C SER A 92 3.04 -4.09 -12.49
N GLN A 93 3.68 -5.05 -11.80
CA GLN A 93 4.89 -5.74 -12.28
C GLN A 93 4.65 -6.67 -13.48
N HIS A 94 3.39 -6.98 -13.82
CA HIS A 94 3.04 -7.76 -15.01
C HIS A 94 3.10 -6.96 -16.31
N PHE A 95 3.20 -5.63 -16.21
CA PHE A 95 3.13 -4.73 -17.35
C PHE A 95 4.50 -4.12 -17.66
N ASP A 96 4.73 -3.81 -18.94
CA ASP A 96 5.96 -3.15 -19.40
C ASP A 96 5.88 -1.64 -19.09
N ILE A 97 6.01 -1.31 -17.80
CA ILE A 97 6.03 0.07 -17.30
C ILE A 97 7.42 0.43 -16.76
N PRO A 98 7.80 1.72 -16.73
CA PRO A 98 9.08 2.13 -16.17
C PRO A 98 9.29 1.66 -14.73
N LEU A 99 10.51 1.23 -14.41
CA LEU A 99 10.84 0.66 -13.10
C LEU A 99 10.48 1.58 -11.91
N TYR A 100 10.61 2.90 -12.08
CA TYR A 100 10.27 3.87 -11.04
C TYR A 100 8.76 3.96 -10.74
N ARG A 101 7.89 3.43 -11.63
CA ARG A 101 6.44 3.25 -11.41
C ARG A 101 6.10 1.86 -10.93
N ALA A 102 6.77 0.82 -11.42
CA ALA A 102 6.54 -0.55 -10.98
C ALA A 102 7.08 -0.83 -9.56
N LYS A 103 8.21 -0.20 -9.21
CA LYS A 103 8.91 -0.37 -7.93
C LYS A 103 9.44 0.99 -7.48
N PRO A 104 8.57 1.91 -7.05
CA PRO A 104 9.04 3.17 -6.52
C PRO A 104 9.93 2.90 -5.29
N LEU A 105 10.99 3.69 -5.13
CA LEU A 105 11.79 3.69 -3.91
C LEU A 105 10.99 4.36 -2.80
N MET A 106 10.00 3.65 -2.26
CA MET A 106 9.27 4.03 -1.04
C MET A 106 10.22 3.86 0.17
N GLY A 107 11.27 4.67 0.22
CA GLY A 107 12.10 4.79 1.43
C GLY A 107 11.24 5.27 2.59
N ARG A 108 11.73 5.13 3.84
CA ARG A 108 11.02 5.77 4.96
C ARG A 108 10.96 7.26 4.67
N LEU A 109 9.83 7.88 5.00
CA LEU A 109 9.63 9.34 4.92
C LEU A 109 10.73 10.15 5.65
N TYR A 110 11.54 9.49 6.48
CA TYR A 110 12.63 10.05 7.27
C TYR A 110 14.02 9.56 6.87
N SER A 111 14.13 8.74 5.81
CA SER A 111 15.41 8.31 5.28
C SER A 111 16.09 9.48 4.58
N VAL A 112 17.37 9.71 4.87
CA VAL A 112 18.20 10.72 4.21
C VAL A 112 19.25 10.00 3.34
N PRO A 113 19.38 10.35 2.04
CA PRO A 113 18.57 11.34 1.32
C PRO A 113 17.11 10.88 1.17
N PHE A 114 16.19 11.84 1.23
CA PHE A 114 14.77 11.60 1.03
C PHE A 114 14.52 11.17 -0.41
N HIS A 115 13.74 10.11 -0.61
CA HIS A 115 13.41 9.60 -1.94
C HIS A 115 12.01 10.07 -2.34
N PHE A 116 11.93 11.10 -3.20
CA PHE A 116 10.69 11.49 -3.89
C PHE A 116 10.62 10.80 -5.26
N PRO A 117 9.39 10.50 -5.76
CA PRO A 117 8.08 10.78 -5.16
C PRO A 117 7.54 9.67 -4.24
N VAL A 118 6.81 10.07 -3.18
CA VAL A 118 6.00 9.17 -2.34
C VAL A 118 4.55 9.23 -2.80
N TYR A 119 3.99 8.10 -3.20
CA TYR A 119 2.65 8.01 -3.80
C TYR A 119 1.61 7.54 -2.78
N THR A 120 1.70 8.05 -1.54
CA THR A 120 0.86 7.60 -0.41
C THR A 120 -0.62 7.63 -0.75
N ALA A 121 -1.11 8.69 -1.39
CA ALA A 121 -2.53 8.79 -1.71
C ALA A 121 -3.00 7.72 -2.71
N TYR A 122 -2.15 7.32 -3.66
CA TYR A 122 -2.47 6.22 -4.58
C TYR A 122 -2.38 4.85 -3.89
N ALA A 123 -1.29 4.61 -3.17
CA ALA A 123 -1.03 3.33 -2.50
C ALA A 123 -2.06 3.03 -1.42
N GLU A 124 -2.22 3.97 -0.49
CA GLU A 124 -3.10 3.84 0.66
C GLU A 124 -4.57 4.03 0.27
N GLY A 125 -4.83 4.89 -0.72
CA GLY A 125 -6.17 5.04 -1.29
C GLY A 125 -6.67 3.75 -1.93
N TRP A 126 -5.80 3.05 -2.66
CA TRP A 126 -6.13 1.72 -3.20
C TRP A 126 -6.37 0.70 -2.10
N ALA A 127 -5.50 0.63 -1.08
CA ALA A 127 -5.66 -0.32 0.01
C ALA A 127 -6.95 -0.08 0.83
N LEU A 128 -7.33 1.17 1.09
CA LEU A 128 -8.63 1.49 1.68
C LEU A 128 -9.80 1.15 0.75
N TYR A 129 -9.65 1.39 -0.55
CA TYR A 129 -10.66 0.99 -1.53
C TYR A 129 -10.81 -0.55 -1.57
N ALA A 130 -9.73 -1.31 -1.39
CA ALA A 130 -9.78 -2.77 -1.27
C ALA A 130 -10.54 -3.24 -0.01
N GLU A 131 -10.44 -2.53 1.12
CA GLU A 131 -11.32 -2.76 2.28
C GLU A 131 -12.79 -2.53 1.92
N TYR A 132 -13.08 -1.47 1.16
CA TYR A 132 -14.43 -1.21 0.66
C TYR A 132 -14.95 -2.36 -0.24
N LEU A 133 -14.09 -2.88 -1.12
CA LEU A 133 -14.44 -3.99 -2.03
C LEU A 133 -14.82 -5.29 -1.29
N GLY A 134 -14.42 -5.46 -0.03
CA GLY A 134 -14.79 -6.65 0.73
C GLY A 134 -16.31 -6.87 0.85
N GLU A 135 -17.09 -5.78 0.82
CA GLU A 135 -18.55 -5.84 0.79
C GLU A 135 -19.06 -6.41 -0.54
N GLU A 136 -18.53 -5.91 -1.65
CA GLU A 136 -18.89 -6.35 -3.01
C GLU A 136 -18.40 -7.79 -3.31
N MET A 137 -17.34 -8.22 -2.62
CA MET A 137 -16.86 -9.60 -2.65
C MET A 137 -17.76 -10.54 -1.84
N GLY A 138 -18.62 -10.03 -0.94
CA GLY A 138 -19.39 -10.82 0.02
C GLY A 138 -18.48 -11.45 1.08
N LEU A 139 -17.63 -10.65 1.70
CA LEU A 139 -16.78 -11.05 2.84
C LEU A 139 -17.36 -10.63 4.19
N TYR A 140 -18.26 -9.64 4.21
CA TYR A 140 -18.85 -9.09 5.41
C TYR A 140 -20.26 -9.63 5.63
N ASP A 141 -20.36 -10.93 5.91
CA ASP A 141 -21.63 -11.70 5.88
C ASP A 141 -22.56 -11.44 7.07
N GLY A 142 -22.19 -10.55 8.01
CA GLY A 142 -23.05 -10.21 9.14
C GLY A 142 -22.59 -9.00 9.96
N PRO A 143 -23.37 -8.62 10.99
CA PRO A 143 -23.14 -7.40 11.77
C PRO A 143 -21.75 -7.31 12.40
N TYR A 144 -21.14 -8.44 12.78
CA TYR A 144 -19.79 -8.47 13.37
C TYR A 144 -18.71 -8.05 12.38
N ASP A 145 -18.78 -8.57 11.16
CA ASP A 145 -17.80 -8.29 10.11
C ASP A 145 -17.99 -6.87 9.54
N LEU A 146 -19.25 -6.44 9.36
CA LEU A 146 -19.57 -5.07 8.98
C LEU A 146 -19.12 -4.07 10.04
N PHE A 147 -19.32 -4.38 11.32
CA PHE A 147 -18.82 -3.57 12.42
C PHE A 147 -17.30 -3.40 12.32
N GLY A 148 -16.56 -4.48 12.09
CA GLY A 148 -15.11 -4.40 11.97
C GLY A 148 -14.63 -3.58 10.79
N ARG A 149 -15.30 -3.69 9.63
CA ARG A 149 -15.06 -2.82 8.48
C ARG A 149 -15.32 -1.35 8.84
N TYR A 150 -16.46 -1.03 9.44
CA TYR A 150 -16.79 0.36 9.79
C TYR A 150 -15.86 0.94 10.86
N VAL A 151 -15.43 0.15 11.84
CA VAL A 151 -14.41 0.59 12.81
C VAL A 151 -13.11 0.96 12.11
N SER A 152 -12.63 0.14 11.18
CA SER A 152 -11.45 0.47 10.36
C SER A 152 -11.68 1.74 9.54
N GLU A 153 -12.82 1.87 8.87
CA GLU A 153 -13.13 3.04 8.02
C GLU A 153 -13.24 4.34 8.83
N ILE A 154 -13.92 4.32 9.97
CA ILE A 154 -14.06 5.46 10.89
C ILE A 154 -12.69 5.90 11.38
N PHE A 155 -11.82 4.97 11.77
CA PHE A 155 -10.48 5.31 12.23
C PHE A 155 -9.68 6.04 11.13
N ARG A 156 -9.78 5.58 9.87
CA ARG A 156 -9.13 6.24 8.73
C ARG A 156 -9.76 7.59 8.40
N ALA A 157 -11.07 7.77 8.60
CA ALA A 157 -11.73 9.06 8.47
C ALA A 157 -11.28 10.05 9.56
N CYS A 158 -11.11 9.57 10.80
CA CYS A 158 -10.61 10.38 11.91
C CYS A 158 -9.24 10.99 11.61
N ARG A 159 -8.39 10.32 10.82
CA ARG A 159 -7.10 10.87 10.39
C ARG A 159 -7.21 12.18 9.64
N LEU A 160 -8.25 12.38 8.82
CA LEU A 160 -8.50 13.66 8.15
C LEU A 160 -8.73 14.77 9.18
N VAL A 161 -9.50 14.48 10.22
CA VAL A 161 -9.86 15.44 11.27
C VAL A 161 -8.66 15.73 12.17
N VAL A 162 -7.95 14.71 12.61
CA VAL A 162 -6.84 14.87 13.57
C VAL A 162 -5.64 15.54 12.93
N ASP A 163 -5.24 15.12 11.73
CA ASP A 163 -4.09 15.70 11.03
C ASP A 163 -4.34 17.17 10.69
N SER A 164 -5.52 17.50 10.13
CA SER A 164 -5.90 18.90 9.90
C SER A 164 -6.12 19.67 11.22
N GLY A 165 -6.67 19.02 12.24
CA GLY A 165 -6.83 19.56 13.59
C GLY A 165 -5.51 20.08 14.13
N ILE A 166 -4.47 19.24 14.10
CA ILE A 166 -3.12 19.59 14.56
C ILE A 166 -2.51 20.68 13.67
N HIS A 167 -2.52 20.50 12.35
CA HIS A 167 -1.68 21.29 11.44
C HIS A 167 -2.36 22.55 10.88
N ALA A 168 -3.68 22.67 10.96
CA ALA A 168 -4.44 23.80 10.44
C ALA A 168 -5.37 24.47 11.48
N PHE A 169 -5.80 23.75 12.52
CA PHE A 169 -6.73 24.25 13.54
C PHE A 169 -6.14 24.34 14.96
N ASN A 170 -4.81 24.25 15.08
CA ASN A 170 -4.07 24.42 16.34
C ASN A 170 -4.49 23.46 17.47
N TRP A 171 -4.93 22.24 17.14
CA TRP A 171 -5.15 21.22 18.16
C TRP A 171 -3.82 20.84 18.80
N ASN A 172 -3.80 20.77 20.13
CA ASN A 172 -2.69 20.17 20.85
C ASN A 172 -2.78 18.63 20.83
N ARG A 173 -1.68 17.97 21.22
CA ARG A 173 -1.59 16.49 21.28
C ARG A 173 -2.73 15.86 22.07
N THR A 174 -3.09 16.43 23.22
CA THR A 174 -4.17 15.93 24.08
C THR A 174 -5.51 15.95 23.37
N GLN A 175 -5.87 17.07 22.71
CA GLN A 175 -7.11 17.18 21.93
C GLN A 175 -7.18 16.14 20.80
N ALA A 176 -6.06 15.91 20.11
CA ALA A 176 -5.96 14.89 19.07
C ALA A 176 -6.18 13.47 19.60
N ILE A 177 -5.57 13.11 20.72
CA ILE A 177 -5.74 11.79 21.37
C ILE A 177 -7.17 11.64 21.88
N ASP A 178 -7.69 12.66 22.57
CA ASP A 178 -9.06 12.64 23.12
C ASP A 178 -10.10 12.47 22.02
N PHE A 179 -9.90 13.10 20.86
CA PHE A 179 -10.74 12.89 19.70
C PHE A 179 -10.71 11.44 19.23
N LEU A 180 -9.53 10.84 18.99
CA LEU A 180 -9.44 9.45 18.54
C LEU A 180 -10.04 8.47 19.56
N ARG A 181 -9.87 8.73 20.86
CA ARG A 181 -10.43 7.92 21.94
C ARG A 181 -11.97 7.88 21.88
N GLY A 182 -12.60 8.97 21.44
CA GLY A 182 -14.05 9.04 21.28
C GLY A 182 -14.61 8.21 20.11
N TYR A 183 -13.77 7.84 19.14
CA TYR A 183 -14.20 7.21 17.87
C TYR A 183 -13.53 5.87 17.56
N SER A 184 -12.68 5.34 18.44
CA SER A 184 -11.99 4.06 18.24
C SER A 184 -11.88 3.26 19.52
N ASP A 185 -11.76 1.93 19.40
CA ASP A 185 -11.54 1.01 20.51
C ASP A 185 -10.06 0.62 20.69
N PHE A 186 -9.15 1.34 20.02
CA PHE A 186 -7.73 1.03 20.08
C PHE A 186 -7.12 1.33 21.46
N PRO A 187 -6.11 0.54 21.89
CA PRO A 187 -5.39 0.80 23.12
C PRO A 187 -4.79 2.21 23.14
N GLU A 188 -4.75 2.83 24.32
CA GLU A 188 -4.21 4.18 24.52
C GLU A 188 -2.80 4.34 23.93
N SER A 189 -1.93 3.36 24.14
CA SER A 189 -0.56 3.32 23.58
C SER A 189 -0.53 3.44 22.06
N GLN A 190 -1.52 2.87 21.37
CA GLN A 190 -1.64 2.97 19.91
C GLN A 190 -2.17 4.32 19.46
N LEU A 191 -3.12 4.92 20.20
CA LEU A 191 -3.62 6.26 19.91
C LEU A 191 -2.50 7.29 20.04
N GLU A 192 -1.72 7.21 21.12
CA GLU A 192 -0.54 8.05 21.34
C GLU A 192 0.48 7.92 20.21
N ALA A 193 0.86 6.69 19.86
CA ALA A 193 1.82 6.45 18.78
C ALA A 193 1.34 6.96 17.42
N GLU A 194 0.05 6.85 17.12
CA GLU A 194 -0.53 7.38 15.89
C GLU A 194 -0.55 8.90 15.88
N VAL A 195 -0.94 9.57 16.98
CA VAL A 195 -0.90 11.03 17.06
C VAL A 195 0.54 11.56 16.95
N ASP A 196 1.50 10.93 17.62
CA ASP A 196 2.92 11.30 17.52
C ASP A 196 3.46 11.15 16.09
N ARG A 197 2.95 10.14 15.36
CA ARG A 197 3.22 9.96 13.93
C ARG A 197 2.61 11.08 13.09
N TYR A 198 1.38 11.52 13.39
CA TYR A 198 0.71 12.59 12.65
C TYR A 198 1.41 13.94 12.85
N ILE A 199 1.93 14.19 14.07
CA ILE A 199 2.73 15.38 14.37
C ILE A 199 4.01 15.43 13.52
N THR A 200 4.64 14.28 13.28
CA THR A 200 5.95 14.19 12.59
C THR A 200 5.85 14.05 11.06
N ALA A 201 4.68 13.73 10.51
CA ALA A 201 4.42 13.59 9.07
C ALA A 201 3.12 14.30 8.63
N PRO A 202 3.11 15.64 8.53
CA PRO A 202 1.91 16.40 8.19
C PRO A 202 1.35 15.98 6.82
N GLY A 203 0.02 15.77 6.75
CA GLY A 203 -0.70 15.43 5.51
C GLY A 203 -0.62 13.96 5.09
N GLN A 204 0.34 13.18 5.59
CA GLN A 204 0.47 11.76 5.23
C GLN A 204 -0.75 10.96 5.70
N ALA A 205 -1.28 11.26 6.89
CA ALA A 205 -2.45 10.60 7.44
C ALA A 205 -3.74 10.92 6.64
N CYS A 206 -3.84 12.14 6.09
CA CYS A 206 -4.94 12.54 5.21
C CYS A 206 -4.96 11.79 3.88
N ALA A 207 -3.77 11.47 3.34
CA ALA A 207 -3.62 10.91 2.01
C ALA A 207 -4.41 9.60 1.80
N TYR A 208 -4.58 8.78 2.85
CA TYR A 208 -5.34 7.53 2.83
C TYR A 208 -6.77 7.74 2.32
N LYS A 209 -7.56 8.53 3.06
CA LYS A 209 -8.99 8.70 2.76
C LYS A 209 -9.20 9.63 1.56
N VAL A 210 -8.33 10.62 1.34
CA VAL A 210 -8.32 11.41 0.10
C VAL A 210 -8.17 10.51 -1.13
N GLY A 211 -7.23 9.56 -1.09
CA GLY A 211 -7.02 8.60 -2.16
C GLY A 211 -8.21 7.69 -2.40
N GLU A 212 -8.77 7.10 -1.35
CA GLU A 212 -9.95 6.24 -1.45
C GLU A 212 -11.15 6.99 -2.05
N ILE A 213 -11.44 8.20 -1.53
CA ILE A 213 -12.54 9.04 -2.01
C ILE A 213 -12.35 9.34 -3.50
N LYS A 214 -11.13 9.70 -3.92
CA LYS A 214 -10.84 9.96 -5.34
C LYS A 214 -11.08 8.73 -6.21
N ILE A 215 -10.61 7.54 -5.79
CA ILE A 215 -10.80 6.29 -6.53
C ILE A 215 -12.29 5.94 -6.64
N ARG A 216 -13.05 6.05 -5.55
CA ARG A 216 -14.49 5.80 -5.53
C ARG A 216 -15.24 6.79 -6.42
N HIS A 217 -14.87 8.06 -6.40
CA HIS A 217 -15.45 9.08 -7.26
C HIS A 217 -15.16 8.83 -8.74
N MET A 218 -13.92 8.44 -9.08
CA MET A 218 -13.57 8.02 -10.45
C MET A 218 -14.42 6.83 -10.89
N ARG A 219 -14.55 5.80 -10.04
CA ARG A 219 -15.41 4.65 -10.33
C ARG A 219 -16.85 5.05 -10.62
N GLU A 220 -17.45 5.87 -9.76
CA GLU A 220 -18.83 6.33 -9.93
C GLU A 220 -19.01 7.11 -11.24
N LYS A 221 -18.11 8.06 -11.52
CA LYS A 221 -18.10 8.83 -12.77
C LYS A 221 -17.98 7.92 -14.00
N THR A 222 -17.06 6.96 -13.98
CA THR A 222 -16.86 5.98 -15.04
C THR A 222 -18.09 5.10 -15.24
N GLN A 223 -18.65 4.56 -14.16
CA GLN A 223 -19.84 3.71 -14.21
C GLN A 223 -21.04 4.46 -14.79
N ASN A 224 -21.23 5.72 -14.38
CA ASN A 224 -22.29 6.58 -14.92
C ASN A 224 -22.07 6.91 -16.41
N SER A 225 -20.81 7.10 -16.83
CA SER A 225 -20.47 7.46 -18.22
C SER A 225 -20.59 6.28 -19.18
N LEU A 226 -20.14 5.08 -18.77
CA LEU A 226 -20.13 3.89 -19.61
C LEU A 226 -21.45 3.10 -19.55
N GLY A 227 -22.22 3.22 -18.46
CA GLY A 227 -23.48 2.51 -18.29
C GLY A 227 -23.31 0.99 -18.49
N PRO A 228 -24.04 0.35 -19.42
CA PRO A 228 -23.90 -1.08 -19.72
C PRO A 228 -22.51 -1.52 -20.20
N LEU A 229 -21.66 -0.58 -20.67
CA LEU A 229 -20.29 -0.88 -21.09
C LEU A 229 -19.31 -0.94 -19.91
N PHE A 230 -19.73 -0.56 -18.70
CA PHE A 230 -18.87 -0.57 -17.53
C PHE A 230 -18.57 -2.01 -17.08
N ASP A 231 -17.30 -2.38 -17.06
CA ASP A 231 -16.80 -3.58 -16.40
C ASP A 231 -15.90 -3.16 -15.22
N ILE A 232 -16.25 -3.64 -14.02
CA ILE A 232 -15.48 -3.38 -12.80
C ILE A 232 -14.07 -3.97 -12.86
N ARG A 233 -13.89 -5.10 -13.53
CA ARG A 233 -12.58 -5.75 -13.69
C ARG A 233 -11.69 -4.91 -14.58
N GLU A 234 -12.26 -4.32 -15.63
CA GLU A 234 -11.55 -3.39 -16.51
C GLU A 234 -11.20 -2.10 -15.78
N PHE A 235 -12.12 -1.54 -14.99
CA PHE A 235 -11.81 -0.37 -14.16
C PHE A 235 -10.63 -0.64 -13.21
N HIS A 236 -10.65 -1.76 -12.48
CA HIS A 236 -9.54 -2.15 -11.61
C HIS A 236 -8.24 -2.39 -12.40
N HIS A 237 -8.34 -2.98 -13.59
CA HIS A 237 -7.20 -3.16 -14.48
C HIS A 237 -6.56 -1.80 -14.85
N GLN A 238 -7.36 -0.81 -15.25
CA GLN A 238 -6.87 0.53 -15.58
C GLN A 238 -6.19 1.21 -14.39
N ILE A 239 -6.73 1.05 -13.19
CA ILE A 239 -6.14 1.60 -11.97
C ILE A 239 -4.80 0.93 -11.63
N LEU A 240 -4.69 -0.39 -11.79
CA LEU A 240 -3.53 -1.15 -11.30
C LEU A 240 -2.38 -1.25 -12.32
N GLN A 241 -2.68 -1.37 -13.62
CA GLN A 241 -1.67 -1.62 -14.65
C GLN A 241 -0.67 -0.47 -14.80
N VAL A 242 -1.07 0.73 -14.41
CA VAL A 242 -0.25 1.94 -14.52
C VAL A 242 0.89 1.99 -13.49
N GLY A 243 0.87 1.13 -12.47
CA GLY A 243 1.76 1.25 -11.33
C GLY A 243 1.59 2.59 -10.61
N TYR A 244 2.63 2.97 -9.87
CA TYR A 244 2.55 4.12 -8.98
C TYR A 244 2.59 5.46 -9.73
N VAL A 245 1.52 6.26 -9.58
CA VAL A 245 1.34 7.58 -10.17
C VAL A 245 0.61 8.54 -9.22
N PRO A 246 0.71 9.87 -9.41
CA PRO A 246 -0.17 10.82 -8.72
C PRO A 246 -1.64 10.59 -9.10
N LEU A 247 -2.57 10.94 -8.20
CA LEU A 247 -4.00 10.72 -8.41
C LEU A 247 -4.58 11.46 -9.62
N ASP A 248 -4.03 12.62 -9.99
CA ASP A 248 -4.48 13.36 -11.17
C ASP A 248 -4.09 12.64 -12.46
N ILE A 249 -2.87 12.09 -12.51
CA ILE A 249 -2.42 11.25 -13.63
C ILE A 249 -3.24 9.95 -13.71
N LEU A 250 -3.57 9.36 -12.56
CA LEU A 250 -4.46 8.20 -12.51
C LEU A 250 -5.83 8.52 -13.10
N GLN A 251 -6.36 9.71 -12.80
CA GLN A 251 -7.63 10.15 -13.37
C GLN A 251 -7.56 10.36 -14.88
N GLU A 252 -6.49 10.96 -15.39
CA GLU A 252 -6.27 11.11 -16.84
C GLU A 252 -6.27 9.75 -17.55
N VAL A 253 -5.59 8.74 -17.01
CA VAL A 253 -5.58 7.37 -17.56
C VAL A 253 -7.00 6.81 -17.66
N VAL A 254 -7.79 6.94 -16.60
CA VAL A 254 -9.17 6.42 -16.56
C VAL A 254 -10.06 7.19 -17.54
N ASP A 255 -9.96 8.52 -17.57
CA ASP A 255 -10.75 9.38 -18.45
C ASP A 255 -10.40 9.11 -19.94
N ASP A 256 -9.13 8.91 -20.26
CA ASP A 256 -8.66 8.53 -21.61
C ASP A 256 -9.23 7.17 -22.03
N TRP A 257 -9.15 6.16 -21.16
CA TRP A 257 -9.74 4.84 -21.42
C TRP A 257 -11.26 4.95 -21.69
N VAL A 258 -12.00 5.66 -20.85
CA VAL A 258 -13.43 5.91 -21.05
C VAL A 258 -13.68 6.59 -22.39
N HIS A 259 -12.88 7.59 -22.75
CA HIS A 259 -13.00 8.27 -24.04
C HIS A 259 -12.81 7.32 -25.22
N THR A 260 -11.85 6.38 -25.16
CA THR A 260 -11.66 5.39 -26.25
C THR A 260 -12.86 4.47 -26.45
N LEU A 261 -13.60 4.17 -25.38
CA LEU A 261 -14.80 3.33 -25.46
C LEU A 261 -16.02 4.08 -25.99
N LEU A 262 -16.18 5.34 -25.60
CA LEU A 262 -17.32 6.17 -26.03
C LEU A 262 -17.14 6.70 -27.46
N TYR A 263 -15.90 6.96 -27.87
CA TYR A 263 -15.56 7.52 -29.17
C TYR A 263 -14.54 6.65 -29.90
N PRO A 264 -14.90 5.42 -30.29
CA PRO A 264 -13.99 4.54 -30.99
C PRO A 264 -13.61 5.14 -32.34
N THR A 265 -12.34 5.51 -32.51
CA THR A 265 -11.83 5.99 -33.79
C THR A 265 -11.83 4.86 -34.82
N THR A 266 -12.39 5.12 -36.00
CA THR A 266 -12.43 4.20 -37.16
C THR A 266 -11.06 3.98 -37.80
N THR A 267 -10.03 4.73 -37.39
CA THR A 267 -8.65 4.54 -37.82
C THR A 267 -7.99 3.43 -37.02
N LYS A 268 -7.69 2.31 -37.69
CA LYS A 268 -6.76 1.28 -37.21
C LYS A 268 -5.54 1.97 -36.57
N PRO A 269 -5.15 1.65 -35.32
CA PRO A 269 -3.89 2.13 -34.80
C PRO A 269 -2.78 1.65 -35.76
N ALA A 270 -1.95 2.60 -36.23
CA ALA A 270 -0.77 2.27 -36.99
C ALA A 270 0.02 1.24 -36.19
N ALA A 271 0.28 0.07 -36.79
CA ALA A 271 1.05 -0.99 -36.15
C ALA A 271 2.28 -0.36 -35.50
N THR A 272 2.35 -0.41 -34.17
CA THR A 272 3.51 0.00 -33.40
C THR A 272 4.70 -0.74 -34.01
N LYS A 273 5.54 -0.03 -34.77
CA LYS A 273 6.83 -0.57 -35.20
C LYS A 273 7.54 -0.94 -33.90
N LYS A 274 7.68 -2.25 -33.65
CA LYS A 274 8.64 -2.76 -32.67
C LYS A 274 9.96 -2.05 -32.97
N VAL A 275 10.37 -1.14 -32.10
CA VAL A 275 11.71 -0.58 -32.15
C VAL A 275 12.65 -1.69 -31.70
N SER A 276 13.05 -2.53 -32.66
CA SER A 276 14.11 -3.50 -32.50
C SER A 276 15.42 -2.75 -32.33
N GLY A 277 15.71 -2.30 -31.11
CA GLY A 277 16.91 -1.54 -30.79
C GLY A 277 17.21 -1.38 -29.29
N VAL A 278 16.20 -1.51 -28.41
CA VAL A 278 16.38 -1.24 -26.97
C VAL A 278 17.14 -2.37 -26.24
N THR A 279 17.15 -3.60 -26.77
CA THR A 279 17.85 -4.75 -26.17
C THR A 279 19.39 -4.57 -26.12
N SER A 280 19.95 -3.69 -26.96
CA SER A 280 21.40 -3.44 -27.01
C SER A 280 21.91 -2.53 -25.89
N GLN A 281 21.11 -1.55 -25.44
CA GLN A 281 21.50 -0.63 -24.35
C GLN A 281 21.44 -1.30 -22.97
N TYR A 282 20.44 -2.13 -22.70
CA TYR A 282 20.34 -2.88 -21.43
C TYR A 282 21.50 -3.88 -21.24
N GLY A 283 21.99 -4.51 -22.32
CA GLY A 283 23.18 -5.37 -22.27
C GLY A 283 24.49 -4.62 -22.02
N LYS A 284 24.57 -3.34 -22.41
CA LYS A 284 25.70 -2.46 -22.08
C LYS A 284 25.61 -1.95 -20.64
N LEU A 285 24.40 -1.60 -20.17
CA LEU A 285 24.15 -1.15 -18.80
C LEU A 285 24.38 -2.26 -17.77
N ARG A 286 23.93 -3.50 -18.04
CA ARG A 286 24.25 -4.68 -17.19
C ARG A 286 25.74 -4.96 -17.10
N ARG A 287 26.49 -4.80 -18.21
CA ARG A 287 27.95 -4.96 -18.20
C ARG A 287 28.64 -3.85 -17.42
N LEU A 288 28.15 -2.61 -17.53
CA LEU A 288 28.66 -1.48 -16.76
C LEU A 288 28.39 -1.66 -15.25
N ILE A 289 27.20 -2.07 -14.86
CA ILE A 289 26.83 -2.34 -13.46
C ILE A 289 27.67 -3.48 -12.86
N LYS A 290 27.88 -4.58 -13.60
CA LYS A 290 28.78 -5.67 -13.16
C LYS A 290 30.24 -5.21 -13.00
N ARG A 291 30.71 -4.30 -13.87
CA ARG A 291 32.06 -3.74 -13.81
C ARG A 291 32.21 -2.75 -12.64
N ILE A 292 31.17 -1.99 -12.32
CA ILE A 292 31.12 -1.13 -11.13
C ILE A 292 31.15 -1.98 -9.86
N HIS A 293 30.37 -3.07 -9.78
CA HIS A 293 30.40 -3.99 -8.64
C HIS A 293 31.78 -4.67 -8.45
N SER A 294 32.44 -5.12 -9.52
CA SER A 294 33.77 -5.73 -9.39
C SER A 294 34.86 -4.72 -9.00
N VAL A 295 34.68 -3.44 -9.36
CA VAL A 295 35.58 -2.36 -8.95
C VAL A 295 35.34 -1.98 -7.49
N SER A 296 34.08 -1.93 -7.03
CA SER A 296 33.79 -1.69 -5.61
C SER A 296 34.30 -2.81 -4.71
N GLU A 297 34.14 -4.08 -5.09
CA GLU A 297 34.66 -5.21 -4.30
C GLU A 297 36.20 -5.21 -4.21
N ASN A 298 36.90 -4.84 -5.29
CA ASN A 298 38.36 -4.68 -5.26
C ASN A 298 38.83 -3.48 -4.43
N ILE A 299 38.09 -2.36 -4.45
CA ILE A 299 38.41 -1.18 -3.63
C ILE A 299 38.18 -1.49 -2.13
N PHE A 300 37.08 -2.16 -1.78
CA PHE A 300 36.81 -2.57 -0.39
C PHE A 300 37.79 -3.63 0.11
N GLY A 301 38.19 -4.59 -0.72
CA GLY A 301 39.23 -5.57 -0.37
C GLY A 301 40.62 -4.97 -0.19
N THR A 302 40.93 -3.89 -0.93
CA THR A 302 42.23 -3.18 -0.81
C THR A 302 42.25 -2.21 0.38
N LEU A 303 41.11 -1.59 0.72
CA LEU A 303 40.98 -0.74 1.91
C LEU A 303 40.94 -1.55 3.21
N SER A 304 40.27 -2.71 3.23
CA SER A 304 40.26 -3.61 4.40
C SER A 304 41.65 -4.12 4.79
N LYS A 305 42.56 -4.32 3.83
CA LYS A 305 43.97 -4.71 4.08
C LYS A 305 44.89 -3.55 4.47
N LYS A 306 44.46 -2.29 4.30
CA LYS A 306 45.25 -1.09 4.69
C LYS A 306 44.85 -0.51 6.04
N VAL A 307 43.71 -0.91 6.61
CA VAL A 307 43.17 -0.36 7.88
C VAL A 307 43.41 -1.29 9.08
N SER A 308 44.02 -2.46 8.89
CA SER A 308 44.40 -3.37 10.00
C SER A 308 45.81 -3.15 10.56
N GLY A 309 46.43 -1.99 10.30
CA GLY A 309 47.73 -1.60 10.86
C GLY A 309 47.62 -0.22 11.51
N ASP A 310 47.88 -0.19 12.81
CA ASP A 310 48.12 0.99 13.65
C ASP A 310 46.95 1.96 13.91
N PHE A 311 46.27 1.74 15.03
CA PHE A 311 45.70 2.83 15.84
C PHE A 311 46.08 2.61 17.32
N HIS A 312 47.21 3.21 17.70
CA HIS A 312 47.46 3.69 19.06
C HIS A 312 47.40 5.22 18.99
N GLY A 313 46.62 5.86 19.85
CA GLY A 313 46.58 7.31 19.96
C GLY A 313 45.25 7.82 20.48
N ASP A 314 45.24 8.15 21.76
CA ASP A 314 44.26 8.98 22.44
C ASP A 314 43.92 10.24 21.64
N PHE A 315 42.65 10.64 21.59
CA PHE A 315 42.25 12.05 21.71
C PHE A 315 40.75 12.17 22.04
N TRP A 316 40.47 12.90 23.11
CA TRP A 316 39.17 13.32 23.65
C TRP A 316 38.55 14.47 22.83
N ILE A 317 37.22 14.49 22.65
CA ILE A 317 36.20 15.36 23.30
C ILE A 317 34.83 14.94 22.77
#